data_AF-A0A0L8FKC9-F1
#
_entry.id   AF-A0A0L8FKC9-F1
#
_cell.length_a   1.000
_cell.length_b   1.000
_cell.length_c   1.000
_cell.angle_alpha   90.00
_cell.angle_beta   90.00
_cell.angle_gamma   90.00
#
_symmetry.space_group_name_H-M   'P 1'
#
loop_
_entity.id
_entity.type
_entity.pdbx_description
1 polymer ?
#
loop_
_entity_poly.entity_id
_entity_poly.type
_entity_poly.pdbx_seq_one_letter_code
_entity_poly.pdbx_strand_id
1 'polypeptide(L)'
;MPLVILCGLPCSGKSTVSQSLASYFREQSKNVDIISIHSIGLDRNSLFADSMKEREARGLFKSAVQRSISKESVTILDAMNYTKGELCISY
;
A
#
# COMPACT_ATOMS: atom_id res chain seq x y z
N MET A 1 7.41 -13.27 5.62
CA MET A 1 6.74 -11.95 5.66
C MET A 1 6.95 -11.26 4.32
N PRO A 2 6.31 -11.76 3.25
CA PRO A 2 6.40 -11.13 1.95
C PRO A 2 5.56 -9.85 1.93
N LEU A 3 6.19 -8.75 1.53
CA LEU A 3 5.54 -7.48 1.31
C LEU A 3 5.85 -6.97 -0.09
N VAL A 4 4.80 -6.63 -0.82
CA VAL A 4 4.88 -6.05 -2.16
C VAL A 4 4.52 -4.57 -2.04
N ILE A 5 5.47 -3.71 -2.40
CA ILE A 5 5.25 -2.26 -2.39
C ILE A 5 5.07 -1.82 -3.84
N LEU A 6 3.91 -1.26 -4.16
CA LEU A 6 3.68 -0.61 -5.44
C LEU A 6 4.06 0.86 -5.34
N CYS A 7 4.75 1.35 -6.37
CA CYS A 7 5.24 2.71 -6.48
C CYS A 7 4.88 3.27 -7.84
N GLY A 8 4.55 4.56 -7.89
CA GLY A 8 4.28 5.25 -9.15
C GLY A 8 3.26 6.37 -9.04
N LEU A 9 3.18 7.18 -10.09
CA LEU A 9 2.31 8.35 -10.19
C LEU A 9 0.82 8.03 -9.97
N PRO A 10 -0.01 9.01 -9.55
CA PRO A 10 -1.46 8.84 -9.53
C PRO A 10 -1.97 8.33 -10.88
N CYS A 11 -3.01 7.48 -10.85
CA CYS A 11 -3.65 6.93 -12.04
C CYS A 11 -2.75 6.08 -12.96
N SER A 12 -1.56 5.64 -12.51
CA SER A 12 -0.67 4.75 -13.27
C SER A 12 -1.09 3.27 -13.30
N GLY A 13 -2.31 2.93 -12.87
CA GLY A 13 -2.81 1.55 -12.86
C GLY A 13 -2.34 0.67 -11.68
N LYS A 14 -1.71 1.23 -10.65
CA LYS A 14 -1.25 0.45 -9.46
C LYS A 14 -2.36 -0.38 -8.83
N SER A 15 -3.56 0.20 -8.66
CA SER A 15 -4.70 -0.50 -8.07
C SER A 15 -5.19 -1.66 -8.93
N THR A 16 -5.06 -1.56 -10.26
CA THR A 16 -5.37 -2.68 -11.16
C THR A 16 -4.34 -3.80 -10.99
N VAL A 17 -3.06 -3.44 -10.92
CA VAL A 17 -1.96 -4.38 -10.72
C VAL A 17 -2.03 -5.07 -9.35
N SER A 18 -2.33 -4.33 -8.27
CA SER A 18 -2.48 -4.90 -6.92
C SER A 18 -3.61 -5.93 -6.87
N GLN A 19 -4.74 -5.63 -7.52
CA GLN A 19 -5.87 -6.55 -7.56
C GLN A 19 -5.57 -7.81 -8.39
N SER A 20 -4.87 -7.66 -9.52
CA SER A 20 -4.42 -8.80 -10.33
C SER A 20 -3.45 -9.69 -9.57
N LEU A 21 -2.46 -9.10 -8.88
CA LEU A 21 -1.51 -9.81 -8.02
C LEU A 21 -2.22 -10.54 -6.88
N ALA A 22 -3.19 -9.88 -6.24
CA ALA A 22 -3.95 -10.51 -5.17
C ALA A 22 -4.79 -11.69 -5.66
N SER A 23 -5.39 -11.59 -6.85
CA SER A 23 -6.14 -12.69 -7.46
C SER A 23 -5.21 -13.87 -7.75
N TYR A 24 -4.06 -13.62 -8.36
CA TYR A 24 -3.04 -14.64 -8.62
C TYR A 24 -2.58 -15.36 -7.34
N PHE A 25 -2.27 -14.62 -6.27
CA PHE A 25 -1.85 -15.26 -5.01
C PHE A 25 -2.98 -16.02 -4.31
N ARG A 26 -4.22 -15.54 -4.40
CA ARG A 26 -5.39 -16.25 -3.86
C ARG A 26 -5.68 -17.55 -4.60
N GLU A 27 -5.48 -17.59 -5.92
CA GLU A 27 -5.55 -18.83 -6.72
C GLU A 27 -4.52 -19.87 -6.28
N GLN A 28 -3.37 -19.43 -5.76
CA GLN A 28 -2.33 -20.28 -5.17
C GLN A 28 -2.59 -20.61 -3.69
N SER A 29 -3.82 -20.40 -3.20
CA SER A 29 -4.23 -20.62 -1.80
C SER A 29 -3.41 -19.84 -0.77
N LYS A 30 -2.89 -18.66 -1.14
CA LYS A 30 -2.21 -17.75 -0.20
C LYS A 30 -3.16 -16.67 0.29
N ASN A 31 -3.04 -16.33 1.57
CA ASN A 31 -3.75 -15.19 2.15
C ASN A 31 -3.12 -13.88 1.64
N VAL A 32 -3.96 -12.95 1.17
CA VAL A 32 -3.49 -11.67 0.61
C VAL A 32 -4.27 -10.51 1.19
N ASP A 33 -3.54 -9.57 1.77
CA ASP A 33 -4.05 -8.32 2.31
C ASP A 33 -3.59 -7.16 1.44
N ILE A 34 -4.54 -6.35 0.96
CA ILE A 34 -4.24 -5.13 0.19
C ILE A 34 -4.48 -3.92 1.09
N ILE A 35 -3.45 -3.12 1.28
CA ILE A 35 -3.52 -1.84 1.98
C ILE A 35 -3.49 -0.74 0.92
N SER A 36 -4.57 0.02 0.83
CA SER A 36 -4.74 1.12 -0.11
C SER A 36 -5.24 2.38 0.60
N ILE A 37 -5.23 3.52 -0.10
CA ILE A 37 -5.79 4.78 0.40
C ILE A 37 -7.25 4.59 0.86
N HIS A 38 -8.03 3.83 0.09
CA HIS A 38 -9.44 3.55 0.39
C HIS A 38 -9.61 2.64 1.61
N SER A 39 -8.72 1.67 1.82
CA SER A 39 -8.83 0.75 2.97
C SER A 39 -8.56 1.43 4.31
N ILE A 40 -7.89 2.59 4.31
CA ILE A 40 -7.60 3.39 5.51
C ILE A 40 -8.69 4.48 5.71
N GLY A 41 -9.67 4.57 4.80
CA GLY A 41 -10.75 5.56 4.89
C GLY A 41 -10.29 6.98 4.54
N LEU A 42 -9.18 7.13 3.81
CA LEU A 42 -8.67 8.42 3.40
C LEU A 42 -9.27 8.83 2.05
N ASP A 43 -9.67 10.09 1.92
CA ASP A 43 -10.07 10.64 0.63
C ASP A 43 -8.84 11.02 -0.20
N ARG A 44 -8.81 10.56 -1.44
CA ARG A 44 -7.69 10.77 -2.37
C ARG A 44 -7.44 12.26 -2.62
N ASN A 45 -8.50 13.03 -2.84
CA ASN A 45 -8.36 14.43 -3.25
C ASN A 45 -7.91 15.31 -2.07
N SER A 46 -8.47 15.07 -0.89
CA SER A 46 -8.06 15.72 0.36
C SER A 46 -6.62 15.42 0.73
N LEU A 47 -6.16 14.18 0.49
CA LEU A 47 -4.80 13.76 0.79
C LEU A 47 -3.75 14.49 -0.06
N PHE A 48 -4.01 14.64 -1.36
CA PHE A 48 -3.06 15.26 -2.29
C PHE A 48 -3.18 16.78 -2.38
N ALA A 49 -4.14 17.38 -1.69
CA ALA A 49 -4.26 18.83 -1.58
C ALA A 49 -3.28 19.44 -0.57
N ASP A 50 -2.72 18.65 0.35
CA ASP A 50 -1.90 19.13 1.47
C ASP A 50 -0.74 18.18 1.78
N SER A 51 0.49 18.70 1.72
CA SER A 51 1.71 17.94 1.99
C SER A 51 1.82 17.47 3.45
N MET A 52 1.15 18.14 4.39
CA MET A 52 1.09 17.71 5.79
C MET A 52 0.23 16.46 5.93
N LYS A 53 -0.92 16.41 5.26
CA LYS A 53 -1.80 15.23 5.24
C LYS A 53 -1.13 14.04 4.57
N GLU A 54 -0.36 14.29 3.51
CA GLU A 54 0.43 13.24 2.88
C GLU A 54 1.43 12.63 3.88
N ARG A 55 2.13 13.47 4.65
CA ARG A 55 3.06 13.02 5.69
C ARG A 55 2.36 12.21 6.78
N GLU A 56 1.17 12.62 7.22
CA GLU A 56 0.38 11.86 8.20
C GLU A 56 -0.07 10.51 7.66
N ALA A 57 -0.55 10.47 6.42
CA ALA A 57 -0.96 9.22 5.79
C ALA A 57 0.20 8.22 5.66
N ARG A 58 1.43 8.69 5.42
CA ARG A 58 2.62 7.80 5.47
C ARG A 58 2.74 7.08 6.81
N GLY A 59 2.49 7.78 7.92
CA GLY A 59 2.43 7.17 9.25
C GLY A 59 1.34 6.12 9.37
N LEU A 60 0.14 6.42 8.88
CA LEU A 60 -1.00 5.50 8.88
C LEU A 60 -0.73 4.24 8.03
N PHE A 61 -0.18 4.41 6.81
CA PHE A 61 0.21 3.29 5.94
C PHE A 61 1.25 2.41 6.62
N LYS A 62 2.28 3.00 7.23
CA LYS A 62 3.32 2.24 7.97
C LYS A 62 2.70 1.41 9.09
N SER A 63 1.84 2.02 9.91
CA SER A 63 1.18 1.30 11.00
C SER A 63 0.20 0.23 10.49
N ALA A 64 -0.50 0.46 9.38
CA ALA A 64 -1.38 -0.53 8.77
C ALA A 64 -0.59 -1.73 8.23
N VAL A 65 0.53 -1.48 7.55
CA VAL A 65 1.43 -2.53 7.04
C VAL A 65 2.00 -3.33 8.20
N GLN A 66 2.49 -2.67 9.25
CA GLN A 66 3.01 -3.35 10.44
C GLN A 66 1.98 -4.25 11.13
N ARG A 67 0.69 -3.90 11.07
CA ARG A 67 -0.39 -4.75 11.62
C ARG A 67 -0.78 -5.91 10.69
N SER A 68 -0.71 -5.71 9.38
CA SER A 68 -1.12 -6.72 8.38
C SER A 68 0.00 -7.71 8.05
N ILE A 69 1.26 -7.31 8.19
CA ILE A 69 2.39 -8.14 7.80
C ILE A 69 2.49 -9.38 8.68
N SER A 70 2.28 -10.55 8.08
CA SER A 70 2.37 -11.85 8.74
C SER A 70 3.33 -12.79 8.02
N LYS A 71 3.72 -13.89 8.68
CA LYS A 71 4.52 -14.94 8.05
C LYS A 71 3.72 -15.75 7.02
N GLU A 72 2.40 -15.80 7.19
CA GLU A 72 1.49 -16.66 6.43
C GLU A 72 0.69 -15.92 5.35
N SER A 73 0.75 -14.59 5.32
CA SER A 73 0.05 -13.75 4.35
C SER A 73 1.02 -12.92 3.51
N VAL A 74 0.58 -12.56 2.31
CA VAL A 74 1.21 -11.58 1.44
C VAL A 74 0.53 -10.24 1.65
N THR A 75 1.28 -9.26 2.13
CA THR A 75 0.78 -7.89 2.23
C THR A 75 1.15 -7.14 0.95
N ILE A 76 0.19 -6.43 0.35
CA ILE A 76 0.39 -5.58 -0.83
C ILE A 76 0.05 -4.15 -0.44
N LEU A 77 1.01 -3.25 -0.55
CA LEU A 77 0.82 -1.82 -0.32
C LEU A 77 0.59 -1.10 -1.66
N ASP A 78 -0.64 -0.67 -1.90
CA ASP A 78 -1.03 0.21 -3.00
C ASP A 78 -1.08 1.67 -2.52
N ALA A 79 0.08 2.32 -2.55
CA ALA A 79 0.23 3.74 -2.25
C ALA A 79 1.10 4.41 -3.32
N MET A 80 1.22 5.75 -3.27
CA MET A 80 1.92 6.50 -4.30
C MET A 80 3.45 6.30 -4.22
N ASN A 81 3.99 6.18 -3.00
CA ASN A 81 5.37 5.77 -2.66
C ASN A 81 6.43 6.30 -3.65
N TYR A 82 6.30 7.57 -4.05
CA TYR A 82 7.06 8.16 -5.17
C TYR A 82 8.30 8.94 -4.69
N THR A 83 8.40 9.18 -3.38
CA THR A 83 9.58 9.79 -2.77
C THR A 83 10.53 8.68 -2.36
N LYS A 84 11.78 8.73 -2.84
CA LYS A 84 12.82 7.72 -2.53
C LYS A 84 13.02 7.50 -1.02
N GLY A 85 12.77 8.52 -0.20
CA GLY A 85 12.77 8.41 1.26
C GLY A 85 11.66 7.51 1.82
N GLU A 86 10.49 7.42 1.18
CA GLU A 86 9.37 6.56 1.61
C GLU A 86 9.66 5.08 1.42
N LEU A 87 10.45 4.72 0.40
CA LEU A 87 10.89 3.35 0.16
C LEU A 87 11.97 2.89 1.16
N CYS A 88 12.66 3.86 1.78
CA CYS A 88 13.90 3.62 2.52
C CYS A 88 13.72 3.67 4.05
N ILE A 89 12.51 3.93 4.57
CA ILE A 89 12.25 3.89 6.02
C ILE A 89 12.17 2.43 6.48
N SER A 90 13.35 1.89 6.78
CA SER A 90 13.70 0.71 7.59
C SER A 90 12.58 -0.31 7.83
N TYR A 91 12.70 -1.44 7.11
CA TYR A 91 12.47 -2.76 7.70
C TYR A 91 13.53 -3.04 8.76
#